data_AF-A0A2K3UT22-F1
#
_entry.id   AF-A0A2K3UT22-F1
#
_cell.length_a   1.000
_cell.length_b   1.000
_cell.length_c   1.000
_cell.angle_alpha   90.00
_cell.angle_beta   90.00
_cell.angle_gamma   90.00
#
_symmetry.space_group_name_H-M   'P 1'
#
loop_
_entity.id
_entity.type
_entity.pdbx_description
1 polymer ?
#
loop_
_entity_poly.entity_id
_entity_poly.type
_entity_poly.pdbx_seq_one_letter_code
_entity_poly.pdbx_strand_id
1 'polypeptide(L)' 'MSARRRATGPSQRPSSRAAFDQVAAELGDLARDPRCPRLPDEAWDALLRGQVASDENELDRHAQTLRAYLRRLSAAIVLR' A
#
# COMPACT_ATOMS: atom_id res chain seq x y z
N MET A 1 41.48 -20.40 -3.47
CA MET A 1 40.19 -20.92 -3.97
C MET A 1 39.18 -20.80 -2.82
N SER A 2 38.64 -19.61 -2.58
CA SER A 2 37.84 -19.33 -1.38
C SER A 2 36.39 -19.08 -1.76
N ALA A 3 35.52 -19.94 -1.23
CA ALA A 3 34.13 -20.08 -1.57
C ALA A 3 33.34 -18.76 -1.38
N ARG A 4 32.66 -18.33 -2.46
CA ARG A 4 31.61 -17.32 -2.41
C ARG A 4 30.45 -17.86 -1.55
N ARG A 5 30.40 -17.47 -0.27
CA ARG A 5 29.14 -17.51 0.50
C ARG A 5 28.20 -16.47 -0.11
N ARG A 6 27.38 -16.89 -1.06
CA ARG A 6 26.15 -16.17 -1.41
C ARG A 6 25.23 -16.27 -0.21
N ALA A 7 25.28 -15.25 0.65
CA ALA A 7 24.21 -15.01 1.60
C ALA A 7 22.96 -14.65 0.77
N THR A 8 22.14 -15.65 0.45
CA THR A 8 20.71 -15.43 0.19
C THR A 8 20.15 -14.86 1.48
N GLY A 9 20.14 -13.53 1.60
CA GLY A 9 19.53 -12.85 2.72
C GLY A 9 18.06 -13.28 2.86
N PRO A 10 17.52 -13.28 4.09
CA PRO A 10 16.11 -13.61 4.30
C PRO A 10 15.29 -12.73 3.36
N SER A 11 14.31 -13.34 2.67
CA SER A 11 13.27 -12.60 1.95
C SER A 11 12.50 -11.81 2.99
N GLN A 12 13.01 -10.63 3.35
CA GLN A 12 12.40 -9.73 4.30
C GLN A 12 11.13 -9.22 3.64
N ARG A 13 10.00 -9.82 4.00
CA ARG A 13 8.71 -9.22 3.74
C ARG A 13 8.79 -7.77 4.26
N PRO A 14 8.42 -6.76 3.45
CA PRO A 14 8.37 -5.40 3.94
C PRO A 14 7.51 -5.36 5.21
N SER A 15 7.92 -4.57 6.20
CA SER A 15 7.11 -4.34 7.40
C SER A 15 5.72 -3.84 7.02
N SER A 16 4.74 -4.01 7.89
CA SER A 16 3.40 -3.50 7.65
C SER A 16 3.42 -1.99 7.43
N ARG A 17 4.29 -1.27 8.13
CA ARG A 17 4.53 0.16 7.87
C ARG A 17 5.00 0.43 6.44
N ALA A 18 6.03 -0.28 5.97
CA ALA A 18 6.54 -0.09 4.60
C ALA A 18 5.47 -0.46 3.54
N ALA A 19 4.67 -1.50 3.81
CA ALA A 19 3.58 -1.89 2.94
C ALA A 19 2.44 -0.84 2.89
N PHE A 20 2.12 -0.22 4.03
CA PHE A 20 1.16 0.87 4.12
C PHE A 20 1.68 2.13 3.39
N ASP A 21 2.91 2.55 3.68
CA ASP A 21 3.51 3.75 3.09
C ASP A 21 3.59 3.65 1.56
N GLN A 22 3.93 2.47 1.04
CA GLN A 22 3.92 2.20 -0.40
C GLN A 22 2.53 2.45 -1.00
N VAL A 23 1.49 1.90 -0.39
CA VAL A 23 0.14 1.98 -0.95
C VAL A 23 -0.47 3.37 -0.78
N ALA A 24 -0.12 4.06 0.30
CA ALA A 24 -0.50 5.46 0.51
C ALA A 24 0.15 6.37 -0.54
N ALA A 25 1.40 6.10 -0.92
CA ALA A 25 2.07 6.81 -2.01
C ALA A 25 1.39 6.58 -3.37
N GLU A 26 1.07 5.32 -3.71
CA GLU A 26 0.32 4.98 -4.93
C GLU A 26 -1.04 5.69 -5.00
N LEU A 27 -1.76 5.75 -3.88
CA LEU A 27 -3.01 6.51 -3.79
C LEU A 27 -2.79 8.01 -3.97
N GLY A 28 -1.72 8.56 -3.40
CA GLY A 28 -1.35 9.96 -3.57
C GLY A 28 -1.06 10.32 -5.03
N ASP A 29 -0.36 9.45 -5.75
CA ASP A 29 -0.09 9.62 -7.18
C ASP A 29 -1.37 9.51 -8.03
N LEU A 30 -2.26 8.58 -7.70
CA LEU A 30 -3.58 8.48 -8.33
C LEU A 30 -4.45 9.70 -8.07
N ALA A 31 -4.44 10.24 -6.84
CA ALA A 31 -5.20 11.43 -6.48
C ALA A 31 -4.75 12.70 -7.23
N ARG A 32 -3.55 12.69 -7.83
CA ARG A 32 -3.08 13.76 -8.74
C ARG A 32 -3.71 13.68 -10.13
N ASP A 33 -4.24 12.53 -10.55
CA ASP A 33 -4.99 12.41 -11.81
C ASP A 33 -6.41 13.00 -11.60
N PRO A 34 -6.80 14.06 -12.33
CA PRO A 34 -8.12 14.67 -12.20
C PRO A 34 -9.28 13.74 -12.60
N ARG A 35 -8.99 12.62 -13.27
CA ARG A 35 -9.97 11.58 -13.62
C ARG A 35 -10.14 10.54 -12.51
N CYS A 36 -9.27 10.55 -11.49
CA CYS A 36 -9.38 9.65 -10.36
C CYS A 36 -10.63 10.04 -9.53
N PRO A 37 -11.56 9.10 -9.29
CA PRO A 37 -12.71 9.41 -8.46
C PRO A 37 -12.26 9.60 -7.02
N ARG A 38 -13.04 10.38 -6.26
CA ARG A 38 -12.78 10.61 -4.84
C ARG A 38 -12.62 9.30 -4.07
N LEU A 39 -11.68 9.27 -3.12
CA LEU A 39 -11.59 8.16 -2.18
C LEU A 39 -12.93 8.01 -1.43
N PRO A 40 -13.43 6.78 -1.27
CA PRO A 40 -14.56 6.51 -0.38
C PRO A 40 -14.14 6.72 1.08
N ASP A 41 -15.09 7.05 1.94
CA ASP A 41 -14.87 7.35 3.35
C ASP A 41 -14.06 6.25 4.07
N GLU A 42 -14.34 4.97 3.78
CA GLU A 42 -13.59 3.84 4.36
C GLU A 42 -12.10 3.86 4.00
N ALA A 43 -11.77 4.16 2.75
CA ALA A 43 -10.37 4.26 2.31
C ALA A 43 -9.71 5.53 2.86
N TRP A 44 -10.46 6.62 2.97
CA TRP A 44 -9.98 7.86 3.57
C TRP A 44 -9.66 7.67 5.06
N ASP A 45 -10.56 7.03 5.81
CA ASP A 45 -10.37 6.68 7.22
C ASP A 45 -9.18 5.73 7.41
N ALA A 46 -9.04 4.73 6.54
CA ALA A 46 -7.89 3.81 6.59
C ALA A 46 -6.58 4.54 6.35
N LEU A 47 -6.55 5.52 5.43
CA LEU A 47 -5.37 6.35 5.20
C LEU A 47 -5.05 7.19 6.44
N LEU A 48 -6.03 7.90 7.00
CA LEU A 48 -5.81 8.75 8.18
C LEU A 48 -5.37 7.95 9.41
N ARG A 49 -6.02 6.81 9.68
CA ARG A 49 -5.69 5.94 10.81
C ARG A 49 -4.34 5.27 10.61
N GLY A 50 -4.03 4.80 9.41
CA GLY A 50 -2.74 4.17 9.11
C GLY A 50 -1.54 5.13 9.24
N GLN A 51 -1.72 6.44 9.02
CA GLN A 51 -0.65 7.43 9.24
C GLN A 51 -0.20 7.51 10.71
N VAL A 52 -1.14 7.38 11.64
CA VAL A 52 -0.90 7.47 13.09
C VAL A 52 -0.76 6.11 13.77
N ALA A 53 -1.13 5.03 13.08
CA ALA A 53 -1.00 3.66 13.59
C ALA A 53 0.47 3.28 13.80
N SER A 54 0.73 2.69 14.96
CA SER A 54 2.03 2.13 15.33
C SER A 54 1.98 0.60 15.47
N ASP A 55 0.77 0.01 15.48
CA ASP A 55 0.57 -1.44 15.51
C ASP A 55 0.68 -2.04 14.11
N GLU A 56 1.51 -3.07 13.95
CA GLU A 56 1.76 -3.71 12.65
C GLU A 56 0.51 -4.41 12.10
N ASN A 57 -0.40 -4.92 12.94
CA ASN A 57 -1.63 -5.58 12.47
C ASN A 57 -2.69 -4.56 12.05
N GLU A 58 -2.75 -3.40 12.69
CA GLU A 58 -3.57 -2.27 12.25
C GLU A 58 -3.04 -1.69 10.93
N LEU A 59 -1.73 -1.47 10.81
CA LEU A 59 -1.10 -1.02 9.57
C LEU A 59 -1.36 -1.99 8.42
N ASP A 60 -1.26 -3.30 8.65
CA ASP A 60 -1.54 -4.30 7.62
C ASP A 60 -3.02 -4.27 7.21
N ARG A 61 -3.96 -4.15 8.18
CA ARG A 61 -5.38 -3.98 7.88
C ARG A 61 -5.66 -2.74 7.05
N HIS A 62 -5.10 -1.59 7.44
CA HIS A 62 -5.25 -0.35 6.68
C HIS A 62 -4.65 -0.48 5.28
N ALA A 63 -3.45 -1.05 5.15
CA ALA A 63 -2.82 -1.30 3.85
C ALA A 63 -3.68 -2.22 2.96
N GLN A 64 -4.30 -3.26 3.53
CA GLN A 64 -5.21 -4.14 2.80
C GLN A 64 -6.47 -3.41 2.32
N THR A 65 -7.10 -2.58 3.15
CA THR A 65 -8.26 -1.76 2.75
C THR A 65 -7.90 -0.84 1.57
N LEU A 66 -6.77 -0.14 1.67
CA LEU A 66 -6.31 0.75 0.61
C LEU A 66 -5.96 -0.02 -0.68
N ARG A 67 -5.31 -1.19 -0.58
CA ARG A 67 -5.02 -2.08 -1.73
C ARG A 67 -6.29 -2.58 -2.41
N ALA A 68 -7.31 -2.95 -1.64
CA ALA A 68 -8.58 -3.39 -2.18
C ALA A 68 -9.25 -2.28 -3.00
N TYR A 69 -9.17 -1.04 -2.52
CA TYR A 69 -9.67 0.11 -3.25
C TYR A 69 -8.87 0.38 -4.53
N LEU A 70 -7.53 0.39 -4.47
CA LEU A 70 -6.68 0.56 -5.66
C LEU A 70 -6.95 -0.47 -6.76
N ARG A 71 -7.17 -1.74 -6.38
CA ARG A 71 -7.53 -2.80 -7.34
C ARG A 71 -8.88 -2.55 -8.01
N ARG A 72 -9.86 -2.02 -7.28
CA ARG A 72 -11.17 -1.65 -7.84
C ARG A 72 -11.05 -0.45 -8.78
N LEU A 73 -10.23 0.54 -8.40
CA LEU A 73 -9.95 1.71 -9.23
C LEU A 73 -9.24 1.33 -10.53
N SER A 74 -8.18 0.54 -10.47
CA SER A 74 -7.44 0.13 -11.65
C SER A 74 -8.32 -0.68 -12.61
N ALA A 75 -9.15 -1.58 -12.09
CA ALA A 75 -10.14 -2.30 -12.90
C ALA A 75 -11.15 -1.34 -13.57
N ALA A 76 -11.61 -0.30 -12.87
CA ALA A 76 -12.54 0.69 -13.41
C ALA A 76 -11.90 1.61 -14.47
N ILE A 77 -10.60 1.91 -14.34
CA ILE A 77 -9.86 2.76 -15.28
C ILE A 77 -9.44 1.98 -16.54
N VAL A 78 -9.02 0.72 -16.41
CA VAL A 78 -8.54 -0.11 -17.55
C VAL A 78 -9.68 -0.55 -18.48
N LEU A 79 -10.93 -0.56 -18.01
CA LEU A 79 -12.11 -0.92 -18.81
C LEU A 79 -12.76 0.27 -19.56
N ARG A 80 -12.12 1.45 -19.55
CA ARG A 80 -12.57 2.65 -20.26
C ARG A 80 -11.59 3.03 -21.36
#